data_AF-A0A377NFV4-F1
#
_entry.id   AF-A0A377NFV4-F1
#
_cell.length_a   1.000
_cell.length_b   1.000
_cell.length_c   1.000
_cell.angle_alpha   90.00
_cell.angle_beta   90.00
_cell.angle_gamma   90.00
#
_symmetry.space_group_name_H-M   'P 1'
#
loop_
_entity.id
_entity.type
_entity.pdbx_description
1 polymer ?
#
loop_
_entity_poly.entity_id
_entity_poly.type
_entity_poly.pdbx_seq_one_letter_code
_entity_poly.pdbx_strand_id
1 'polypeptide(L)'
;MKFLALRLQLTWMNIVNYFGRINYFAQLLGSRIAYFLLRHINYRWLFILPHINRGLGLTGRALKVRAEVAQANKQCLLQGSDALNYIWLTQRREWLVRAATFGRNAKVLKEIASCTEQLNAVVEPLHRDGQSVMLAPLHMVSDILATMVGAGVYPQ
;
A
#
# COMPACT_ATOMS: atom_id res chain seq x y z
N MET A 1 -30.94 7.03 42.61
CA MET A 1 -30.82 7.48 41.20
C MET A 1 -29.38 7.45 40.66
N LYS A 2 -28.36 7.95 41.38
CA LYS A 2 -26.94 7.96 40.91
C LYS A 2 -26.37 6.57 40.53
N PHE A 3 -26.69 5.52 41.27
CA PHE A 3 -26.24 4.15 40.98
C PHE A 3 -26.83 3.55 39.68
N LEU A 4 -28.03 3.98 39.29
CA LEU A 4 -28.72 3.47 38.09
C LEU A 4 -28.11 4.10 36.82
N ALA A 5 -27.83 5.41 36.86
CA ALA A 5 -27.11 6.12 35.82
C ALA A 5 -25.69 5.56 35.62
N LEU A 6 -24.99 5.25 36.72
CA LEU A 6 -23.65 4.68 36.67
C LEU A 6 -23.65 3.25 36.08
N ARG A 7 -24.66 2.43 36.39
CA ARG A 7 -24.85 1.11 35.76
C ARG A 7 -25.18 1.22 34.26
N LEU A 8 -26.01 2.17 33.87
CA LEU A 8 -26.31 2.45 32.45
C LEU A 8 -25.06 2.89 31.68
N GLN A 9 -24.24 3.76 32.26
CA GLN A 9 -22.99 4.20 31.65
C GLN A 9 -21.96 3.06 31.50
N LEU A 10 -21.81 2.22 32.52
CA LEU A 10 -20.89 1.07 32.47
C LEU A 10 -21.36 0.01 31.47
N THR A 11 -22.67 -0.28 31.41
CA THR A 11 -23.23 -1.23 30.44
C THR A 11 -23.08 -0.70 29.01
N TRP A 12 -23.33 0.59 28.77
CA TRP A 12 -23.07 1.22 27.48
C TRP A 12 -21.60 1.11 27.06
N MET A 13 -20.66 1.43 27.96
CA MET A 13 -19.23 1.34 27.67
C MET A 13 -18.79 -0.10 27.40
N ASN A 14 -19.35 -1.08 28.12
CA ASN A 14 -19.10 -2.50 27.85
C ASN A 14 -19.63 -2.95 26.49
N ILE A 15 -20.81 -2.48 26.08
CA ILE A 15 -21.38 -2.77 24.76
C ILE A 15 -20.51 -2.18 23.65
N VAL A 16 -20.11 -0.90 23.77
CA VAL A 16 -19.21 -0.24 22.80
C VAL A 16 -17.87 -0.97 22.72
N ASN A 17 -17.29 -1.33 23.86
CA ASN A 17 -16.03 -2.08 23.89
C ASN A 17 -16.16 -3.49 23.31
N TYR A 18 -17.30 -4.16 23.50
CA TYR A 18 -17.58 -5.46 22.92
C TYR A 18 -17.68 -5.39 21.40
N PHE A 19 -18.45 -4.43 20.86
CA PHE A 19 -18.51 -4.21 19.41
C PHE A 19 -17.16 -3.75 18.83
N GLY A 20 -16.41 -2.92 19.56
CA GLY A 20 -15.05 -2.53 19.20
C GLY A 20 -14.11 -3.74 19.10
N ARG A 21 -14.20 -4.69 20.05
CA ARG A 21 -13.46 -5.95 20.01
C ARG A 21 -13.87 -6.81 18.83
N ILE A 22 -15.17 -6.96 18.55
CA ILE A 22 -15.64 -7.72 17.38
C ILE A 22 -15.09 -7.12 16.08
N ASN A 23 -15.19 -5.80 15.92
CA ASN A 23 -14.68 -5.13 14.73
C ASN A 23 -13.16 -5.30 14.59
N TYR A 24 -12.42 -5.17 15.70
CA TYR A 24 -10.98 -5.43 15.72
C TYR A 24 -10.65 -6.88 15.31
N PHE A 25 -11.35 -7.86 15.87
CA PHE A 25 -11.17 -9.27 15.50
C PHE A 25 -11.53 -9.53 14.03
N ALA A 26 -12.61 -8.93 13.53
CA ALA A 26 -13.00 -9.04 12.13
C ALA A 26 -11.94 -8.43 11.19
N GLN A 27 -11.36 -7.28 11.55
CA GLN A 27 -10.26 -6.67 10.80
C GLN A 27 -8.98 -7.53 10.86
N LEU A 28 -8.67 -8.13 12.01
CA LEU A 28 -7.54 -9.02 12.16
C LEU A 28 -7.71 -10.29 11.32
N LEU A 29 -8.89 -10.92 11.35
CA LEU A 29 -9.19 -12.08 10.53
C LEU A 29 -9.14 -11.72 9.04
N GLY A 30 -9.77 -10.60 8.66
CA GLY A 30 -9.81 -10.10 7.30
C GLY A 30 -8.41 -9.79 6.75
N SER A 31 -7.53 -9.21 7.56
CA SER A 31 -6.14 -8.95 7.18
C SER A 31 -5.34 -10.25 7.03
N ARG A 32 -5.50 -11.23 7.93
CA ARG A 32 -4.86 -12.56 7.78
C ARG A 32 -5.32 -13.29 6.53
N ILE A 33 -6.62 -13.28 6.24
CA ILE A 33 -7.18 -13.86 5.02
C ILE A 33 -6.62 -13.12 3.81
N ALA A 34 -6.60 -11.79 3.82
CA ALA A 34 -6.03 -11.00 2.74
C ALA A 34 -4.54 -11.32 2.51
N TYR A 35 -3.75 -11.52 3.57
CA TYR A 35 -2.34 -11.92 3.45
C TYR A 35 -2.18 -13.33 2.89
N PHE A 36 -3.01 -14.27 3.34
CA PHE A 36 -3.03 -15.63 2.79
C PHE A 36 -3.39 -15.63 1.29
N LEU A 37 -4.42 -14.87 0.92
CA LEU A 37 -4.82 -14.68 -0.48
C LEU A 37 -3.70 -14.02 -1.28
N LEU A 38 -3.08 -12.96 -0.76
CA LEU A 38 -1.95 -12.28 -1.42
C LEU A 38 -0.74 -13.18 -1.58
N ARG A 39 -0.54 -14.16 -0.69
CA ARG A 39 0.57 -15.11 -0.79
C ARG A 39 0.39 -16.12 -1.93
N HIS A 40 -0.81 -16.64 -2.09
CA HIS A 40 -1.07 -17.77 -2.99
C HIS A 40 -1.73 -17.36 -4.32
N ILE A 41 -2.53 -16.31 -4.32
CA ILE A 41 -3.23 -15.82 -5.51
C ILE A 41 -2.34 -14.80 -6.22
N ASN A 42 -2.35 -14.83 -7.55
CA ASN A 42 -1.72 -13.78 -8.33
C ASN A 42 -2.39 -12.44 -8.02
N TYR A 43 -1.59 -11.53 -7.44
CA TYR A 43 -2.01 -10.20 -6.98
C TYR A 43 -2.75 -9.38 -8.04
N ARG A 44 -2.54 -9.67 -9.34
CA ARG A 44 -3.24 -9.01 -10.45
C ARG A 44 -4.75 -9.27 -10.43
N TRP A 45 -5.20 -10.45 -10.00
CA TRP A 45 -6.63 -10.73 -9.86
C TRP A 45 -7.25 -9.96 -8.69
N LEU A 46 -6.47 -9.69 -7.65
CA LEU A 46 -6.93 -8.91 -6.50
C LEU A 46 -7.17 -7.44 -6.85
N PHE A 47 -6.66 -6.96 -8.00
CA PHE A 47 -7.00 -5.64 -8.52
C PHE A 47 -8.46 -5.50 -8.97
N ILE A 48 -9.21 -6.59 -9.16
CA ILE A 48 -10.63 -6.51 -9.47
C ILE A 48 -11.41 -5.91 -8.29
N LEU A 49 -11.00 -6.18 -7.04
CA LEU A 49 -11.63 -5.66 -5.84
C LEU A 49 -11.67 -4.12 -5.78
N PRO A 50 -10.55 -3.39 -5.98
CA PRO A 50 -10.59 -1.93 -6.04
C PRO A 50 -11.40 -1.39 -7.23
N HIS A 51 -11.45 -2.09 -8.37
CA HIS A 51 -12.32 -1.71 -9.49
C HIS A 51 -13.81 -1.80 -9.10
N ILE A 52 -14.23 -2.87 -8.44
CA ILE A 52 -15.60 -3.04 -7.92
C ILE A 52 -15.91 -1.94 -6.90
N ASN A 53 -15.02 -1.73 -5.92
CA ASN A 53 -15.22 -0.69 -4.90
C ASN A 53 -15.38 0.71 -5.49
N ARG A 54 -14.65 1.00 -6.57
CA ARG A 54 -14.81 2.27 -7.29
C ARG A 54 -16.14 2.33 -8.03
N GLY A 55 -16.54 1.26 -8.72
CA GLY A 55 -17.83 1.19 -9.41
C GLY A 55 -19.02 1.37 -8.47
N LEU A 56 -18.90 0.89 -7.24
CA LEU A 56 -19.89 1.05 -6.17
C LEU A 56 -19.82 2.41 -5.44
N GLY A 57 -18.92 3.31 -5.85
CA GLY A 57 -18.77 4.64 -5.23
C GLY A 57 -18.17 4.62 -3.81
N LEU A 58 -17.72 3.47 -3.32
CA LEU A 58 -17.18 3.24 -1.97
C LEU A 58 -15.77 3.84 -1.75
N THR A 59 -15.25 4.55 -2.75
CA THR A 59 -14.03 5.36 -2.60
C THR A 59 -14.21 6.46 -1.55
N GLY A 60 -13.37 6.43 -0.52
CA GLY A 60 -13.41 7.40 0.56
C GLY A 60 -13.17 8.85 0.09
N ARG A 61 -13.83 9.80 0.76
CA ARG A 61 -13.76 11.24 0.44
C ARG A 61 -12.33 11.78 0.38
N ALA A 62 -11.48 11.38 1.33
CA ALA A 62 -10.08 11.81 1.37
C ALA A 62 -9.29 11.41 0.10
N LEU A 63 -9.58 10.23 -0.47
CA LEU A 63 -8.92 9.77 -1.69
C LEU A 63 -9.40 10.53 -2.92
N LYS A 64 -10.67 10.93 -2.96
CA LYS A 64 -11.24 11.78 -4.03
C LYS A 64 -10.58 13.17 -4.05
N VAL A 65 -10.46 13.80 -2.88
CA VAL A 65 -9.79 15.12 -2.75
C VAL A 65 -8.33 15.03 -3.19
N ARG A 66 -7.59 13.98 -2.80
CA ARG A 66 -6.22 13.77 -3.26
C ARG A 66 -6.13 13.56 -4.78
N ALA A 67 -7.13 12.93 -5.39
CA ALA A 67 -7.18 12.75 -6.83
C ALA A 67 -7.35 14.08 -7.57
N GLU A 68 -8.17 15.00 -7.05
CA GLU A 68 -8.33 16.35 -7.60
C GLU A 68 -7.03 17.15 -7.52
N VAL A 69 -6.35 17.13 -6.38
CA VAL A 69 -5.04 17.79 -6.21
C VAL A 69 -4.00 17.20 -7.16
N ALA A 70 -3.96 15.87 -7.31
CA ALA A 70 -3.04 15.21 -8.22
C ALA A 70 -3.31 15.58 -9.69
N GLN A 71 -4.58 15.74 -10.07
CA GLN A 71 -4.96 16.20 -11.40
C GLN A 71 -4.50 17.64 -11.65
N ALA A 72 -4.71 18.54 -10.68
CA ALA A 72 -4.24 19.93 -10.78
C ALA A 72 -2.71 19.99 -10.89
N ASN A 73 -1.97 19.23 -10.07
CA ASN A 73 -0.51 19.15 -10.15
C ASN A 73 -0.03 18.64 -11.51
N LYS A 74 -0.71 17.62 -12.07
CA LYS A 74 -0.41 17.12 -13.41
C LYS A 74 -0.57 18.21 -14.47
N GLN A 75 -1.67 18.96 -14.42
CA GLN A 75 -1.94 20.03 -15.38
C GLN A 75 -0.86 21.11 -15.32
N CYS A 76 -0.44 21.53 -14.13
CA CYS A 76 0.63 22.52 -13.97
C CYS A 76 1.99 22.02 -14.48
N LEU A 77 2.35 20.76 -14.22
CA LEU A 77 3.67 20.22 -14.53
C LEU A 77 3.82 19.75 -15.98
N LEU A 78 2.78 19.16 -16.55
CA LEU A 78 2.85 18.46 -17.84
C LEU A 78 2.01 19.13 -18.94
N GLN A 79 1.27 20.20 -18.62
CA GLN A 79 0.42 20.95 -19.56
C GLN A 79 -0.57 20.09 -20.37
N GLY A 80 -0.94 18.91 -19.84
CA GLY A 80 -1.81 17.94 -20.51
C GLY A 80 -3.22 17.90 -19.92
N SER A 81 -4.23 17.75 -20.79
CA SER A 81 -5.65 17.66 -20.42
C SER A 81 -6.10 16.23 -20.06
N ASP A 82 -5.27 15.22 -20.27
CA ASP A 82 -5.63 13.83 -20.03
C ASP A 82 -6.02 13.59 -18.56
N ALA A 83 -7.10 12.86 -18.35
CA ALA A 83 -7.55 12.48 -17.02
C ALA A 83 -6.55 11.53 -16.34
N LEU A 84 -5.99 11.92 -15.19
CA LEU A 84 -5.19 11.04 -14.35
C LEU A 84 -6.12 10.14 -13.53
N ASN A 85 -5.97 8.84 -13.69
CA ASN A 85 -6.66 7.88 -12.84
C ASN A 85 -5.91 7.69 -11.51
N TYR A 86 -5.85 8.76 -10.70
CA TYR A 86 -5.07 8.79 -9.45
C TYR A 86 -5.54 7.73 -8.45
N ILE A 87 -6.87 7.60 -8.28
CA ILE A 87 -7.47 6.62 -7.36
C ILE A 87 -6.98 5.20 -7.67
N TRP A 88 -7.01 4.82 -8.95
CA TRP A 88 -6.51 3.52 -9.40
C TRP A 88 -5.01 3.37 -9.15
N LEU A 89 -4.22 4.40 -9.47
CA LEU A 89 -2.77 4.39 -9.27
C LEU A 89 -2.41 4.16 -7.79
N THR A 90 -3.07 4.88 -6.88
CA THR A 90 -2.88 4.72 -5.43
C THR A 90 -3.30 3.33 -4.94
N GLN A 91 -4.47 2.85 -5.37
CA GLN A 91 -4.94 1.51 -4.99
C GLN A 91 -4.00 0.41 -5.48
N ARG A 92 -3.56 0.49 -6.75
CA ARG A 92 -2.60 -0.45 -7.33
C ARG A 92 -1.28 -0.45 -6.53
N ARG A 93 -0.77 0.74 -6.18
CA ARG A 93 0.42 0.91 -5.34
C ARG A 93 0.25 0.22 -3.98
N GLU A 94 -0.85 0.47 -3.28
CA GLU A 94 -1.11 -0.12 -1.96
C GLU A 94 -1.17 -1.65 -2.01
N TRP A 95 -1.84 -2.21 -3.01
CA TRP A 95 -1.93 -3.66 -3.19
C TRP A 95 -0.58 -4.29 -3.52
N LEU A 96 0.22 -3.67 -4.39
CA LEU A 96 1.58 -4.13 -4.68
C LEU A 96 2.46 -4.13 -3.42
N VAL A 97 2.40 -3.06 -2.63
CA VAL A 97 3.12 -2.97 -1.35
C VAL A 97 2.70 -4.10 -0.42
N ARG A 98 1.39 -4.31 -0.21
CA ARG A 98 0.88 -5.37 0.66
C ARG A 98 1.25 -6.77 0.16
N ALA A 99 1.23 -6.98 -1.16
CA ALA A 99 1.65 -8.24 -1.77
C ALA A 99 3.13 -8.52 -1.54
N ALA A 100 3.98 -7.50 -1.61
CA ALA A 100 5.41 -7.61 -1.37
C ALA A 100 5.73 -7.81 0.13
N THR A 101 5.13 -7.01 1.01
CA THR A 101 5.44 -7.00 2.45
C THR A 101 4.78 -8.14 3.20
N PHE A 102 3.44 -8.15 3.25
CA PHE A 102 2.68 -9.05 4.11
C PHE A 102 2.36 -10.37 3.42
N GLY A 103 2.01 -10.31 2.13
CA GLY A 103 1.74 -11.52 1.33
C GLY A 103 3.00 -12.29 0.97
N ARG A 104 4.17 -11.62 0.90
CA ARG A 104 5.42 -12.17 0.35
C ARG A 104 5.17 -12.95 -0.96
N ASN A 105 4.37 -12.38 -1.84
CA ASN A 105 3.95 -13.03 -3.08
C ASN A 105 5.18 -13.35 -3.94
N ALA A 106 5.38 -14.63 -4.28
CA ALA A 106 6.57 -15.09 -5.00
C ALA A 106 6.79 -14.38 -6.33
N LYS A 107 5.70 -14.05 -7.05
CA LYS A 107 5.79 -13.34 -8.34
C LYS A 107 6.25 -11.89 -8.15
N VAL A 108 5.69 -11.19 -7.17
CA VAL A 108 6.12 -9.81 -6.84
C VAL A 108 7.56 -9.80 -6.37
N LEU A 109 7.94 -10.75 -5.51
CA LEU A 109 9.33 -10.86 -5.04
C LEU A 109 10.30 -11.18 -6.18
N LYS A 110 9.90 -11.98 -7.16
CA LYS A 110 10.70 -12.23 -8.37
C LYS A 110 10.85 -10.96 -9.23
N GLU A 111 9.79 -10.18 -9.39
CA GLU A 111 9.84 -8.89 -10.08
C GLU A 111 10.76 -7.91 -9.33
N ILE A 112 10.67 -7.83 -7.99
CA ILE A 112 11.59 -7.03 -7.15
C ILE A 112 13.04 -7.49 -7.33
N ALA A 113 13.31 -8.80 -7.27
CA ALA A 113 14.66 -9.34 -7.45
C ALA A 113 15.24 -9.00 -8.84
N SER A 114 14.42 -9.06 -9.89
CA SER A 114 14.86 -8.64 -11.23
C SER A 114 15.17 -7.15 -11.31
N CYS A 115 14.37 -6.29 -10.66
CA CYS A 115 14.68 -4.86 -10.55
C CYS A 115 15.97 -4.62 -9.75
N THR A 116 16.18 -5.37 -8.67
CA THR A 116 17.40 -5.33 -7.87
C THR A 116 18.62 -5.69 -8.71
N GLU A 117 18.56 -6.77 -9.50
CA GLU A 117 19.65 -7.19 -10.38
C GLU A 117 19.99 -6.12 -11.42
N GLN A 118 18.97 -5.51 -12.04
CA GLN A 118 19.16 -4.41 -13.00
C GLN A 118 19.82 -3.19 -12.35
N LEU A 119 19.42 -2.83 -11.13
CA LEU A 119 20.03 -1.73 -10.40
C LEU A 119 21.47 -2.09 -9.97
N ASN A 120 21.69 -3.33 -9.56
CA ASN A 120 22.99 -3.83 -9.12
C ASN A 120 24.04 -3.84 -10.24
N ALA A 121 23.63 -4.10 -11.48
CA ALA A 121 24.51 -4.02 -12.64
C ALA A 121 25.16 -2.64 -12.83
N VAL A 122 24.54 -1.57 -12.28
CA VAL A 122 25.08 -0.20 -12.30
C VAL A 122 25.83 0.12 -11.00
N VAL A 123 25.30 -0.29 -9.85
CA VAL A 123 25.82 0.09 -8.54
C VAL A 123 27.07 -0.70 -8.14
N GLU A 124 27.14 -1.99 -8.46
CA GLU A 124 28.26 -2.86 -8.08
C GLU A 124 29.62 -2.41 -8.67
N PRO A 125 29.74 -2.07 -9.97
CA PRO A 125 30.99 -1.56 -10.53
C PRO A 125 31.47 -0.27 -9.86
N LEU A 126 30.56 0.69 -9.63
CA LEU A 126 30.89 1.98 -9.01
C LEU A 126 31.42 1.80 -7.59
N HIS A 127 30.80 0.90 -6.83
CA HIS A 127 31.27 0.56 -5.49
C HIS A 127 32.63 -0.16 -5.49
N ARG A 128 32.88 -1.06 -6.45
CA ARG A 128 34.18 -1.76 -6.58
C ARG A 128 35.32 -0.80 -6.93
N ASP A 129 35.01 0.28 -7.64
CA ASP A 129 35.96 1.37 -7.93
C ASP A 129 36.15 2.34 -6.74
N GLY A 130 35.59 2.02 -5.57
CA GLY A 130 35.71 2.81 -4.35
C GLY A 130 34.83 4.06 -4.29
N GLN A 131 33.87 4.20 -5.21
CA GLN A 131 32.96 5.34 -5.23
C GLN A 131 31.78 5.12 -4.27
N SER A 132 31.41 6.18 -3.54
CA SER A 132 30.21 6.17 -2.71
C SER A 132 28.96 6.39 -3.57
N VAL A 133 28.01 5.45 -3.55
CA VAL A 133 26.75 5.56 -4.26
C VAL A 133 25.63 5.93 -3.30
N MET A 134 24.87 6.98 -3.64
CA MET A 134 23.67 7.38 -2.91
C MET A 134 22.43 7.11 -3.77
N LEU A 135 21.57 6.21 -3.31
CA LEU A 135 20.29 5.93 -3.97
C LEU A 135 19.22 6.92 -3.48
N ALA A 136 18.65 7.69 -4.41
CA ALA A 136 17.59 8.67 -4.13
C ALA A 136 16.30 8.28 -4.88
N PRO A 137 15.47 7.38 -4.30
CA PRO A 137 14.26 6.92 -4.97
C PRO A 137 13.23 8.06 -5.04
N LEU A 138 12.65 8.26 -6.22
CA LEU A 138 11.51 9.15 -6.38
C LEU A 138 10.24 8.50 -5.80
N HIS A 139 9.36 9.31 -5.21
CA HIS A 139 8.08 8.90 -4.62
C HIS A 139 7.02 8.43 -5.66
N MET A 140 7.43 7.89 -6.80
CA MET A 140 6.55 7.55 -7.93
C MET A 140 5.75 6.27 -7.71
N VAL A 141 6.41 5.17 -7.29
CA VAL A 141 5.75 3.87 -7.15
C VAL A 141 5.49 3.53 -5.70
N SER A 142 6.53 3.38 -4.89
CA SER A 142 6.41 3.25 -3.44
C SER A 142 7.77 3.25 -2.81
N ASP A 143 7.96 4.05 -1.77
CA ASP A 143 9.22 4.13 -1.04
C ASP A 143 9.55 2.78 -0.43
N ILE A 144 8.54 2.04 0.03
CA ILE A 144 8.73 0.68 0.57
C ILE A 144 9.29 -0.26 -0.49
N LEU A 145 8.72 -0.25 -1.71
CA LEU A 145 9.19 -1.10 -2.80
C LEU A 145 10.57 -0.65 -3.29
N ALA A 146 10.81 0.67 -3.37
CA ALA A 146 12.10 1.21 -3.75
C ALA A 146 13.19 0.85 -2.73
N THR A 147 12.87 0.92 -1.43
CA THR A 147 13.74 0.46 -0.36
C THR A 147 14.00 -1.04 -0.45
N MET A 148 12.98 -1.87 -0.74
CA MET A 148 13.19 -3.31 -0.96
C MET A 148 14.13 -3.59 -2.13
N VAL A 149 13.99 -2.87 -3.24
CA VAL A 149 14.87 -3.00 -4.40
C VAL A 149 16.30 -2.57 -4.03
N GLY A 150 16.45 -1.37 -3.47
CA GLY A 150 17.75 -0.80 -3.11
C GLY A 150 18.48 -1.56 -2.00
N ALA A 151 17.75 -2.16 -1.06
CA ALA A 151 18.34 -2.99 0.00
C ALA A 151 18.91 -4.32 -0.52
N GLY A 152 18.54 -4.75 -1.73
CA GLY A 152 19.10 -5.97 -2.34
C GLY A 152 20.29 -5.71 -3.27
N VAL A 153 20.66 -4.46 -3.47
CA VAL A 153 21.80 -4.05 -4.31
C VAL A 153 23.09 -4.08 -3.46
N TYR A 154 24.25 -4.20 -4.11
CA TYR A 154 25.59 -4.09 -3.51
C TYR A 154 25.59 -3.02 -2.37
N PRO A 155 26.22 -3.29 -1.21
CA PRO A 155 27.51 -3.91 -1.22
C PRO A 155 27.41 -5.37 -0.86
N GLN A 156 28.17 -6.24 -1.53
CA GLN A 156 28.49 -7.50 -0.86
C GLN A 156 29.14 -7.20 0.49
#